data_AF-A0A4Y1ZTM9-F1
#
_entry.id   AF-A0A4Y1ZTM9-F1
#
_cell.length_a   1.000
_cell.length_b   1.000
_cell.length_c   1.000
_cell.angle_alpha   90.00
_cell.angle_beta   90.00
_cell.angle_gamma   90.00
#
_symmetry.space_group_name_H-M   'P 1'
#
loop_
_entity.id
_entity.type
_entity.pdbx_description
1 polymer ?
#
loop_
_entity_poly.entity_id
_entity_poly.type
_entity_poly.pdbx_seq_one_letter_code
_entity_poly.pdbx_strand_id
1 'polypeptide(L)'
;MIAGGAESALCRFGIAGFASMKALSTKFNNKPEEVSRPCDEERDGFAMGEGAGDAYHITAPHPEGRGAFKAMQLALKSAQITLNQIVYYP
;
A
#
# COMPACT_ATOMS: atom_id res chain seq x y z
N MET A 1 -3.07 -6.42 -21.19
CA MET A 1 -3.95 -6.30 -20.00
C MET A 1 -3.79 -4.92 -19.41
N ILE A 2 -4.87 -4.29 -18.95
CA ILE A 2 -4.82 -3.05 -18.16
C ILE A 2 -5.23 -3.44 -16.75
N ALA A 3 -4.44 -3.07 -15.74
CA ALA A 3 -4.78 -3.24 -14.33
C ALA A 3 -4.69 -1.87 -13.68
N GLY A 4 -5.65 -1.49 -12.83
CA GLY A 4 -5.64 -0.18 -12.19
C GLY A 4 -6.66 -0.11 -11.08
N GLY A 5 -6.64 0.99 -10.34
CA GLY A 5 -7.60 1.30 -9.29
C GLY A 5 -7.82 2.81 -9.20
N ALA A 6 -9.01 3.21 -8.79
CA ALA A 6 -9.36 4.60 -8.54
C ALA A 6 -10.17 4.70 -7.26
N GLU A 7 -9.92 5.75 -6.49
CA GLU A 7 -10.60 6.03 -5.24
C GLU A 7 -10.83 7.53 -5.09
N SER A 8 -12.01 7.92 -4.60
CA SER A 8 -12.34 9.32 -4.27
C SER A 8 -13.19 9.35 -3.01
N ALA A 9 -12.57 8.85 -1.94
CA ALA A 9 -13.24 8.72 -0.64
C ALA A 9 -13.29 10.06 0.14
N LEU A 10 -12.66 11.14 -0.35
CA LEU A 10 -12.57 12.46 0.32
C LEU A 10 -13.91 13.22 0.36
N CYS A 11 -14.94 12.60 0.91
CA CYS A 11 -16.23 13.22 1.20
C CYS A 11 -16.43 13.36 2.71
N ARG A 12 -17.35 14.25 3.12
CA ARG A 12 -17.61 14.52 4.55
C ARG A 12 -17.98 13.26 5.33
N PHE A 13 -18.78 12.39 4.73
CA PHE A 13 -19.16 11.12 5.36
C PHE A 13 -17.97 10.17 5.50
N GLY A 14 -17.12 10.06 4.48
CA GLY A 14 -15.90 9.23 4.51
C GLY A 14 -14.90 9.71 5.57
N ILE A 15 -14.58 11.01 5.57
CA ILE A 15 -13.69 11.60 6.58
C ILE A 15 -14.28 11.47 7.98
N ALA A 16 -15.57 11.78 8.20
CA ALA A 16 -16.22 11.61 9.49
C ALA A 16 -16.21 10.16 9.97
N GLY A 17 -16.40 9.21 9.05
CA GLY A 17 -16.28 7.78 9.32
C GLY A 17 -14.89 7.40 9.82
N PHE A 18 -13.83 7.67 9.03
CA PHE A 18 -12.45 7.34 9.43
C PHE A 18 -11.96 8.12 10.65
N ALA A 19 -12.43 9.35 10.86
CA ALA A 19 -12.15 10.14 12.06
C ALA A 19 -12.85 9.58 13.30
N SER A 20 -14.13 9.18 13.21
CA SER A 20 -14.85 8.51 14.30
C SER A 20 -14.19 7.19 14.68
N MET A 21 -13.54 6.52 13.73
CA MET A 21 -12.73 5.32 13.97
C MET A 21 -11.33 5.61 14.51
N LYS A 22 -10.94 6.89 14.66
CA LYS A 22 -9.61 7.34 15.07
C LYS A 22 -8.49 6.83 14.15
N ALA A 23 -8.78 6.63 12.87
CA ALA A 23 -7.83 6.10 11.89
C ALA A 23 -7.02 7.21 11.19
N LEU A 24 -7.54 8.44 11.18
CA LEU A 24 -6.91 9.60 10.56
C LEU A 24 -5.98 10.33 11.54
N SER A 25 -4.89 10.89 11.00
CA SER A 25 -4.05 11.84 11.74
C SER A 25 -4.84 13.11 12.09
N THR A 26 -4.64 13.66 13.29
CA THR A 26 -5.29 14.90 13.76
C THR A 26 -4.32 15.91 14.36
N LYS A 27 -3.09 15.50 14.72
CA LYS A 27 -2.07 16.38 15.31
C LYS A 27 -1.42 17.32 14.28
N PHE A 28 -1.38 16.94 13.00
CA PHE A 28 -0.61 17.63 11.96
C PHE A 28 -1.46 18.51 11.02
N ASN A 29 -2.67 18.91 11.42
CA ASN A 29 -3.56 19.74 10.57
C ASN A 29 -2.95 21.07 10.11
N ASN A 30 -2.03 21.65 10.88
CA ASN A 30 -1.34 22.91 10.54
C ASN A 30 -0.07 22.71 9.69
N LYS A 31 0.33 21.45 9.47
CA LYS A 31 1.56 21.04 8.75
C LYS A 31 1.24 19.79 7.92
N PRO A 32 0.31 19.87 6.95
CA PRO A 32 -0.21 18.73 6.22
C PRO A 32 0.87 17.96 5.44
N GLU A 33 2.00 18.57 5.12
CA GLU A 33 3.16 17.93 4.50
C GLU A 33 3.89 16.94 5.44
N GLU A 34 3.72 17.07 6.76
CA GLU A 34 4.34 16.21 7.77
C GLU A 34 3.41 15.06 8.24
N VAL A 35 2.17 15.01 7.75
CA VAL A 35 1.10 14.13 8.25
C VAL A 35 1.35 12.63 8.01
N SER A 36 1.87 12.26 6.83
CA SER A 36 2.03 10.88 6.41
C SER A 36 3.45 10.42 6.70
N ARG A 37 3.64 9.91 7.91
CA ARG A 37 4.95 9.51 8.45
C ARG A 37 4.96 8.03 8.91
N PRO A 38 4.93 7.06 7.98
CA PRO A 38 4.99 5.64 8.33
C PRO A 38 6.19 5.32 9.21
N CYS A 39 6.01 4.42 10.18
CA CYS A 39 7.05 3.93 11.09
C CYS A 39 7.71 4.97 12.01
N ASP A 40 7.26 6.23 12.00
CA ASP A 40 7.71 7.27 12.92
C ASP A 40 7.04 7.12 14.31
N GLU A 41 7.75 7.47 15.38
CA GLU A 41 7.24 7.40 16.77
C GLU A 41 6.05 8.33 17.01
N GLU A 42 6.05 9.50 16.36
CA GLU A 42 5.02 10.53 16.51
C GLU A 42 3.83 10.35 15.56
N ARG A 43 3.79 9.27 14.76
CA ARG A 43 2.66 8.97 13.88
C ARG A 43 1.35 8.80 14.69
N ASP A 44 0.26 9.40 14.25
CA ASP A 44 -1.03 9.40 14.97
C ASP A 44 -2.24 8.97 14.13
N GLY A 45 -2.00 8.49 12.91
CA GLY A 45 -3.02 8.02 11.97
C GLY A 45 -2.53 8.15 10.53
N PHE A 46 -3.29 7.65 9.55
CA PHE A 46 -2.97 7.87 8.14
C PHE A 46 -3.58 9.16 7.61
N ALA A 47 -3.04 9.67 6.51
CA ALA A 47 -3.67 10.75 5.74
C ALA A 47 -4.46 10.17 4.57
N MET A 48 -5.71 10.61 4.45
CA MET A 48 -6.59 10.12 3.40
C MET A 48 -6.24 10.81 2.08
N GLY A 49 -6.07 10.02 1.03
CA GLY A 49 -5.83 10.50 -0.33
C GLY A 49 -6.95 10.09 -1.27
N GLU A 50 -6.97 10.71 -2.44
CA GLU A 50 -7.78 10.30 -3.58
C GLU A 50 -6.92 10.25 -4.83
N GLY A 51 -7.37 9.51 -5.83
CA GLY A 51 -6.68 9.41 -7.10
C GLY A 51 -7.04 8.15 -7.87
N ALA A 52 -6.56 8.08 -9.09
CA ALA A 52 -6.60 6.89 -9.92
C ALA A 52 -5.19 6.57 -10.39
N GLY A 53 -4.88 5.29 -10.45
CA GLY A 53 -3.66 4.77 -11.05
C GLY A 53 -4.03 3.59 -11.93
N ASP A 54 -3.73 3.68 -13.21
CA ASP A 54 -3.76 2.55 -14.12
C ASP A 54 -2.34 2.12 -14.48
N ALA A 55 -2.23 0.85 -14.82
CA ALA A 55 -1.04 0.19 -15.31
C ALA A 55 -1.45 -0.57 -16.56
N TYR A 56 -1.19 0.02 -17.71
CA TYR A 56 -1.26 -0.69 -18.97
C TYR A 56 -0.08 -1.69 -19.03
N HIS A 57 -0.41 -2.98 -19.04
CA HIS A 57 0.48 -4.13 -19.29
C HIS A 57 1.43 -4.58 -18.17
N ILE A 58 0.97 -4.74 -16.92
CA ILE A 58 1.79 -5.35 -15.84
C ILE A 58 1.61 -6.88 -15.69
N THR A 59 0.48 -7.47 -16.12
CA THR A 59 0.15 -8.89 -15.87
C THR A 59 -0.23 -9.69 -17.12
N ALA A 60 0.45 -9.53 -18.25
CA ALA A 60 0.70 -10.76 -19.00
C ALA A 60 1.98 -11.35 -18.41
N PRO A 61 1.95 -12.17 -17.32
CA PRO A 61 3.09 -13.03 -17.10
C PRO A 61 3.30 -13.80 -18.40
N HIS A 62 4.56 -14.03 -18.77
CA HIS A 62 4.90 -14.94 -19.88
C HIS A 62 3.94 -16.14 -19.82
N PRO A 63 3.31 -16.60 -20.91
CA PRO A 63 2.16 -17.52 -20.89
C PRO A 63 2.28 -18.77 -19.99
N GLU A 64 3.50 -19.11 -19.60
CA GLU A 64 3.87 -20.25 -18.77
C GLU A 64 4.23 -19.87 -17.32
N GLY A 65 4.06 -18.61 -16.89
CA GLY A 65 4.28 -18.14 -15.52
C GLY A 65 5.73 -18.21 -14.99
N ARG A 66 6.68 -18.68 -15.82
CA ARG A 66 8.06 -19.00 -15.42
C ARG A 66 8.80 -17.82 -14.79
N GLY A 67 8.49 -16.60 -15.23
CA GLY A 67 9.08 -15.36 -14.69
C GLY A 67 8.66 -15.08 -13.25
N ALA A 68 7.36 -15.09 -12.96
CA ALA A 68 6.83 -14.87 -11.61
C ALA A 68 7.26 -15.99 -10.64
N PHE A 69 7.27 -17.23 -11.13
CA PHE A 69 7.72 -18.38 -10.34
C PHE A 69 9.22 -18.30 -9.99
N LYS A 70 10.08 -18.01 -10.98
CA LYS A 70 11.50 -17.76 -10.73
C LYS A 70 11.70 -16.55 -9.82
N ALA A 71 10.90 -15.49 -9.95
CA ALA A 71 11.01 -14.29 -9.11
C ALA A 71 10.72 -14.60 -7.63
N MET A 72 9.66 -15.36 -7.35
CA MET A 72 9.37 -15.81 -5.98
C MET A 72 10.46 -16.75 -5.45
N GLN A 73 10.91 -17.72 -6.25
CA GLN A 73 12.00 -18.64 -5.85
C GLN A 73 13.32 -17.91 -5.58
N LEU A 74 13.67 -16.92 -6.39
CA LEU A 74 14.84 -16.07 -6.18
C LEU A 74 14.69 -15.23 -4.92
N ALA A 75 13.50 -14.65 -4.66
CA ALA A 75 13.21 -13.87 -3.45
C ALA A 75 13.41 -14.71 -2.17
N LEU A 76 13.01 -15.97 -2.20
CA LEU A 76 13.17 -16.94 -1.12
C LEU A 76 14.63 -17.35 -0.88
N LYS A 77 15.30 -17.82 -1.95
CA LYS A 77 16.70 -18.25 -1.89
C LYS A 77 17.60 -17.11 -1.43
N SER A 78 17.32 -15.90 -1.90
CA SER A 78 18.04 -14.69 -1.50
C SER A 78 17.86 -14.36 -0.03
N ALA A 79 16.63 -14.46 0.49
CA ALA A 79 16.36 -14.21 1.90
C ALA A 79 16.79 -15.39 2.81
N GLN A 80 17.45 -16.42 2.27
CA GLN A 80 17.88 -17.66 2.97
C GLN A 80 16.78 -18.33 3.78
N ILE A 81 15.56 -18.07 3.33
CA ILE A 81 14.34 -18.54 3.93
C ILE A 81 13.78 -19.56 2.97
N THR A 82 13.40 -20.68 3.57
CA THR A 82 12.44 -21.54 2.90
C THR A 82 11.13 -20.78 2.73
N LEU A 83 10.27 -21.27 1.83
CA LEU A 83 8.87 -20.79 1.73
C LEU A 83 8.22 -20.66 3.11
N ASN A 84 8.61 -21.54 4.03
CA ASN A 84 8.11 -21.62 5.40
C ASN A 84 8.59 -20.48 6.32
N GLN A 85 9.44 -19.56 5.85
CA GLN A 85 10.04 -18.48 6.65
C GLN A 85 9.88 -17.09 5.99
N ILE A 86 9.16 -16.96 4.85
CA ILE A 86 8.72 -15.62 4.42
C ILE A 86 7.82 -15.06 5.49
N VAL A 87 8.30 -13.99 6.11
CA VAL A 87 7.56 -13.18 7.05
C VAL A 87 7.60 -11.76 6.52
N TYR A 88 6.43 -11.24 6.16
CA TYR A 88 6.28 -9.89 5.62
C TYR A 88 6.14 -8.87 6.77
N TYR A 89 7.04 -7.88 6.81
CA TYR A 89 6.96 -6.71 7.71
C TYR A 89 6.75 -5.44 6.86
N PRO A 90 5.58 -4.78 6.97
CA PRO A 90 5.27 -3.54 6.26
C PRO A 90 6.05 -2.32 6.76
#